data_AF-A0A7S3I4S7-F1
#
_entry.id   AF-A0A7S3I4S7-F1
#
_cell.length_a   1.000
_cell.length_b   1.000
_cell.length_c   1.000
_cell.angle_alpha   90.00
_cell.angle_beta   90.00
_cell.angle_gamma   90.00
#
_symmetry.space_group_name_H-M   'P 1'
#
loop_
_entity.id
_entity.type
_entity.pdbx_description
1 polymer ?
#
loop_
_entity_poly.entity_id
_entity_poly.type
_entity_poly.pdbx_seq_one_letter_code
_entity_poly.pdbx_strand_id
1 'polypeptide(L)'
;GRISMTSIGLGCKLDSELLAGMSDQFLHMPDPGSVGPFMVNLLAALRCTARLPSPKDGATASFATLVVSPASALAGPLPGWGEPERSGGDARVGLGWIGYDQPRHVVLELAPKAPSFRVSLEVAGATVAEAPSTAATTATTSQLRRIAAQRLRLQGADA
;
A
#
# COMPACT_ATOMS: atom_id res chain seq x y z
N GLY A 1 21.52 7.27 27.47
CA GLY A 1 20.58 6.86 26.40
C GLY A 1 21.41 6.36 25.24
N ARG A 2 21.05 5.21 24.66
CA ARG A 2 21.74 4.67 23.48
C ARG A 2 21.28 5.50 22.27
N ILE A 3 22.22 6.12 21.57
CA ILE A 3 21.90 6.85 20.32
C ILE A 3 21.79 5.80 19.23
N SER A 4 20.64 5.76 18.54
CA SER A 4 20.43 4.92 17.37
C SER A 4 20.83 5.72 16.14
N MET A 5 21.73 5.19 15.32
CA MET A 5 22.18 5.80 14.07
C MET A 5 21.60 5.07 12.88
N THR A 6 20.77 5.75 12.10
CA THR A 6 20.25 5.25 10.82
C THR A 6 20.99 5.94 9.67
N SER A 7 21.63 5.17 8.80
CA SER A 7 22.29 5.67 7.60
C SER A 7 21.44 5.41 6.37
N ILE A 8 21.26 6.44 5.54
CA ILE A 8 20.49 6.36 4.29
C ILE A 8 21.46 6.61 3.12
N GLY A 9 21.70 5.57 2.34
CA GLY A 9 22.55 5.62 1.15
C GLY A 9 21.72 5.96 -0.09
N LEU A 10 22.11 7.00 -0.83
CA LEU A 10 21.48 7.41 -2.08
C LEU A 10 22.35 7.13 -3.32
N GLY A 11 21.78 6.45 -4.31
CA GLY A 11 22.42 6.16 -5.61
C GLY A 11 23.24 4.86 -5.63
N CYS A 12 23.85 4.56 -6.79
CA CYS A 12 24.47 3.26 -7.05
C CYS A 12 25.98 3.19 -6.76
N LYS A 13 26.61 4.30 -6.36
CA LYS A 13 28.06 4.39 -6.12
C LYS A 13 28.34 4.58 -4.62
N LEU A 14 27.92 3.62 -3.82
CA LEU A 14 28.09 3.62 -2.37
C LEU A 14 28.77 2.34 -1.92
N ASP A 15 29.64 2.49 -0.92
CA ASP A 15 30.17 1.37 -0.16
C ASP A 15 29.16 1.02 0.93
N SER A 16 28.14 0.26 0.54
CA SER A 16 27.02 -0.14 1.40
C SER A 16 27.49 -1.02 2.58
N GLU A 17 28.59 -1.76 2.43
CA GLU A 17 29.12 -2.64 3.46
C GLU A 17 29.78 -1.82 4.59
N LEU A 18 30.57 -0.81 4.23
CA LEU A 18 31.13 0.14 5.19
C LEU A 18 30.03 0.92 5.93
N LEU A 19 29.03 1.42 5.20
CA LEU A 19 27.95 2.22 5.77
C LEU A 19 27.01 1.39 6.67
N ALA A 20 26.77 0.13 6.32
CA ALA A 20 26.04 -0.79 7.18
C ALA A 20 26.81 -1.11 8.47
N GLY A 21 28.13 -1.29 8.40
CA GLY A 21 28.97 -1.54 9.59
C GLY A 21 29.03 -0.37 10.58
N MET A 22 28.74 0.85 10.13
CA MET A 22 28.75 2.04 10.98
C MET A 22 27.38 2.37 11.58
N SER A 23 26.27 1.81 11.07
CA SER A 23 24.91 2.19 11.47
C SER A 23 24.15 1.05 12.18
N ASP A 24 23.23 1.40 13.07
CA ASP A 24 22.31 0.43 13.66
C ASP A 24 21.27 -0.04 12.63
N GLN A 25 20.97 0.81 11.64
CA GLN A 25 20.09 0.51 10.52
C GLN A 25 20.57 1.22 9.26
N PHE A 26 20.66 0.48 8.15
CA PHE A 26 21.05 1.00 6.85
C PHE A 26 19.92 0.84 5.83
N LEU A 27 19.58 1.93 5.13
CA LEU A 27 18.63 1.92 4.02
C LEU A 27 19.34 2.37 2.75
N HIS A 28 19.37 1.51 1.72
CA HIS A 28 19.94 1.83 0.42
C HIS A 28 18.83 2.15 -0.59
N MET A 29 18.89 3.34 -1.17
CA MET A 29 17.96 3.83 -2.19
C MET A 29 18.71 4.03 -3.52
N PRO A 30 18.62 3.08 -4.47
CA PRO A 30 19.35 3.16 -5.73
C PRO A 30 18.73 4.14 -6.73
N ASP A 31 17.42 4.38 -6.65
CA ASP A 31 16.70 5.26 -7.57
C ASP A 31 16.63 6.71 -7.04
N PRO A 32 17.28 7.68 -7.69
CA PRO A 32 17.21 9.09 -7.29
C PRO A 32 15.80 9.69 -7.38
N GLY A 33 14.91 9.14 -8.23
CA GLY A 33 13.52 9.60 -8.34
C GLY A 33 12.69 9.37 -7.07
N SER A 34 13.03 8.35 -6.31
CA SER A 34 12.35 7.98 -5.05
C SER A 34 12.81 8.77 -3.82
N VAL A 35 13.93 9.50 -3.91
CA VAL A 35 14.56 10.18 -2.76
C VAL A 35 13.72 11.32 -2.22
N GLY A 36 13.23 12.20 -3.10
CA GLY A 36 12.41 13.35 -2.69
C GLY A 36 11.14 12.91 -1.93
N PRO A 37 10.31 12.03 -2.54
CA PRO A 37 9.13 11.48 -1.88
C PRO A 37 9.43 10.75 -0.57
N PHE A 38 10.49 9.94 -0.52
CA PHE A 38 10.96 9.29 0.71
C PHE A 38 11.34 10.28 1.81
N MET A 39 12.12 11.32 1.49
CA MET A 39 12.56 12.32 2.48
C MET A 39 11.37 13.11 3.03
N VAL A 40 10.36 13.41 2.21
CA VAL A 40 9.12 14.06 2.66
C VAL A 40 8.33 13.13 3.58
N ASN A 41 8.20 11.84 3.25
CA ASN A 41 7.55 10.86 4.12
C ASN A 41 8.29 10.67 5.45
N LEU A 42 9.62 10.59 5.41
CA LEU A 42 10.45 10.46 6.61
C LEU A 42 10.31 11.70 7.49
N LEU A 43 10.38 12.90 6.90
CA LEU A 43 10.14 14.15 7.63
C LEU A 43 8.72 14.24 8.16
N ALA A 44 7.70 13.78 7.42
CA ALA A 44 6.33 13.73 7.91
C ALA A 44 6.18 12.77 9.10
N ALA A 45 6.81 11.60 9.03
CA ALA A 45 6.84 10.61 10.12
C ALA A 45 7.52 11.17 11.37
N LEU A 46 8.63 11.89 11.18
CA LEU A 46 9.43 12.47 12.25
C LEU A 46 8.87 13.78 12.80
N ARG A 47 8.20 14.61 12.00
CA ARG A 47 7.55 15.85 12.44
C ARG A 47 6.25 15.60 13.20
N CYS A 48 5.63 14.43 13.02
CA CYS A 48 4.47 14.01 13.80
C CYS A 48 4.86 13.32 15.13
N THR A 49 5.98 13.72 15.73
CA THR A 49 6.37 13.30 17.08
C THR A 49 6.16 14.40 18.12
N ALA A 50 4.98 15.01 18.15
CA ALA A 50 4.37 15.22 19.47
C ALA A 50 4.01 13.84 20.01
N ARG A 51 5.03 13.02 20.33
CA ARG A 51 4.85 11.77 21.05
C ARG A 51 4.45 12.20 22.44
N LEU A 52 3.16 12.06 22.72
CA LEU A 52 2.66 12.29 24.06
C LEU A 52 3.41 11.33 25.00
N PRO A 53 3.80 11.79 26.19
CA PRO A 53 4.73 11.07 27.07
C PRO A 53 4.29 9.66 27.45
N SER A 54 3.00 9.34 27.30
CA SER A 54 2.44 8.00 27.44
C SER A 54 1.55 7.62 26.24
N PRO A 55 1.53 6.33 25.82
CA PRO A 55 0.58 5.81 24.82
C PRO A 55 -0.90 5.98 25.19
N LYS A 56 -1.21 6.30 26.45
CA LYS A 56 -2.56 6.63 26.92
C LYS A 56 -2.96 8.09 26.68
N ASP A 57 -1.99 8.95 26.43
CA ASP A 57 -2.20 10.40 26.41
C ASP A 57 -2.57 10.91 25.02
N GLY A 58 -2.42 10.09 23.97
CA GLY A 58 -3.08 10.33 22.68
C GLY A 58 -2.83 9.27 21.62
N ALA A 59 -3.62 9.36 20.54
CA ALA A 59 -3.62 8.44 19.42
C ALA A 59 -3.38 9.20 18.12
N THR A 60 -2.54 8.65 17.24
CA THR A 60 -2.37 9.18 15.88
C THR A 60 -3.38 8.52 14.94
N ALA A 61 -4.38 9.30 14.51
CA ALA A 61 -5.49 8.89 13.65
C ALA A 61 -5.09 8.87 12.16
N SER A 62 -3.98 8.20 11.81
CA SER A 62 -3.43 8.24 10.46
C SER A 62 -3.51 6.92 9.71
N PHE A 63 -4.07 5.88 10.35
CA PHE A 63 -4.23 4.55 9.75
C PHE A 63 -5.50 4.49 8.90
N ALA A 64 -5.34 4.11 7.64
CA ALA A 64 -6.41 3.90 6.69
C ALA A 64 -6.78 2.43 6.60
N THR A 65 -8.08 2.17 6.48
CA THR A 65 -8.65 0.86 6.21
C THR A 65 -9.53 0.97 4.97
N LEU A 66 -9.29 0.09 3.99
CA LEU A 66 -10.19 -0.07 2.86
C LEU A 66 -11.30 -1.03 3.27
N VAL A 67 -12.54 -0.67 3.02
CA VAL A 67 -13.70 -1.52 3.31
C VAL A 67 -14.44 -1.79 2.02
N VAL A 68 -14.70 -3.06 1.75
CA VAL A 68 -15.37 -3.54 0.54
C VAL A 68 -16.65 -4.26 0.96
N SER A 69 -17.78 -3.77 0.46
CA SER A 69 -19.10 -4.32 0.74
C SER A 69 -19.82 -4.69 -0.56
N PRO A 70 -20.31 -5.92 -0.74
CA PRO A 70 -20.17 -7.05 0.16
C PRO A 70 -18.78 -7.72 0.07
N ALA A 71 -18.35 -8.40 1.13
CA ALA A 71 -17.12 -9.19 1.18
C ALA A 71 -17.04 -10.27 0.08
N SER A 72 -18.21 -10.77 -0.36
CA SER A 72 -18.33 -11.78 -1.42
C SER A 72 -17.90 -11.27 -2.79
N ALA A 73 -17.72 -9.96 -2.96
CA ALA A 73 -17.18 -9.40 -4.20
C ALA A 73 -15.69 -9.73 -4.39
N LEU A 74 -14.93 -10.02 -3.33
CA LEU A 74 -13.50 -10.32 -3.40
C LEU A 74 -13.24 -11.82 -3.59
N ALA A 75 -12.37 -12.15 -4.56
CA ALA A 75 -11.98 -13.53 -4.84
C ALA A 75 -10.99 -14.09 -3.80
N GLY A 76 -10.13 -13.25 -3.23
CA GLY A 76 -9.01 -13.71 -2.42
C GLY A 76 -8.18 -12.58 -1.81
N PRO A 77 -6.90 -12.84 -1.49
CA PRO A 77 -6.02 -11.86 -0.86
C PRO A 77 -5.72 -10.72 -1.82
N LEU A 78 -5.49 -9.52 -1.27
CA LEU A 78 -5.13 -8.36 -2.07
C LEU A 78 -3.61 -8.38 -2.33
N PRO A 79 -3.17 -8.32 -3.60
CA PRO A 79 -1.75 -8.42 -3.94
C PRO A 79 -0.92 -7.32 -3.30
N GLY A 80 -0.15 -7.62 -2.25
CA GLY A 80 0.67 -6.63 -1.51
C GLY A 80 0.10 -6.18 -0.16
N TRP A 81 -1.14 -6.57 0.17
CA TRP A 81 -1.83 -6.20 1.42
C TRP A 81 -2.29 -7.41 2.23
N GLY A 82 -2.32 -8.60 1.63
CA GLY A 82 -2.65 -9.86 2.32
C GLY A 82 -4.14 -10.16 2.37
N GLU A 83 -4.54 -11.04 3.28
CA GLU A 83 -5.93 -11.48 3.43
C GLU A 83 -6.81 -10.39 4.08
N PRO A 84 -7.95 -10.02 3.47
CA PRO A 84 -8.92 -9.13 4.10
C PRO A 84 -9.56 -9.77 5.32
N GLU A 85 -9.73 -8.98 6.39
CA GLU A 85 -10.57 -9.37 7.52
C GLU A 85 -12.04 -9.33 7.09
N ARG A 86 -12.74 -10.47 7.19
CA ARG A 86 -14.15 -10.58 6.79
C ARG A 86 -15.03 -10.60 8.03
N SER A 87 -15.83 -9.57 8.22
CA SER A 87 -16.73 -9.43 9.37
C SER A 87 -17.99 -8.65 8.98
N GLY A 88 -19.14 -9.07 9.52
CA GLY A 88 -20.41 -8.35 9.31
C GLY A 88 -20.91 -8.27 7.86
N GLY A 89 -20.38 -9.09 6.94
CA GLY A 89 -20.70 -9.03 5.51
C GLY A 89 -19.76 -8.15 4.69
N ASP A 90 -18.81 -7.46 5.33
CA ASP A 90 -17.82 -6.61 4.71
C ASP A 90 -16.41 -7.21 4.79
N ALA A 91 -15.56 -6.81 3.85
CA ALA A 91 -14.14 -7.16 3.84
C ALA A 91 -13.31 -5.90 4.15
N ARG A 92 -12.45 -5.98 5.16
CA ARG A 92 -11.65 -4.86 5.66
C ARG A 92 -10.17 -5.15 5.42
N VAL A 93 -9.45 -4.19 4.83
CA VAL A 93 -8.04 -4.29 4.49
C VAL A 93 -7.30 -3.12 5.12
N GLY A 94 -6.36 -3.39 6.02
CA GLY A 94 -5.49 -2.37 6.57
C GLY A 94 -4.53 -1.85 5.52
N LEU A 95 -4.67 -0.59 5.10
CA LEU A 95 -3.77 0.04 4.14
C LEU A 95 -2.52 0.63 4.80
N GLY A 96 -2.51 0.73 6.13
CA GLY A 96 -1.40 1.34 6.86
C GLY A 96 -1.62 2.82 7.12
N TRP A 97 -0.54 3.48 7.56
CA TRP A 97 -0.52 4.92 7.78
C TRP A 97 -0.57 5.68 6.45
N ILE A 98 -1.44 6.69 6.28
CA ILE A 98 -1.48 7.57 5.09
C ILE A 98 -0.26 8.50 5.00
N GLY A 99 0.57 8.32 3.96
CA GLY A 99 1.72 9.17 3.62
C GLY A 99 1.65 9.80 2.23
N TYR A 100 2.57 10.70 1.89
CA TYR A 100 2.61 11.40 0.59
C TYR A 100 3.04 10.48 -0.57
N ASP A 101 3.90 9.51 -0.28
CA ASP A 101 4.41 8.55 -1.26
C ASP A 101 4.05 7.11 -0.86
N GLN A 102 2.77 6.78 -1.04
CA GLN A 102 2.27 5.43 -0.87
C GLN A 102 1.63 4.93 -2.16
N PRO A 103 1.57 3.60 -2.38
CA PRO A 103 0.86 3.04 -3.52
C PRO A 103 -0.56 3.64 -3.61
N ARG A 104 -0.82 4.38 -4.70
CA ARG A 104 -2.06 5.14 -4.89
C ARG A 104 -3.22 4.29 -5.41
N HIS A 105 -2.93 3.03 -5.76
CA HIS A 105 -3.88 2.14 -6.40
C HIS A 105 -3.88 0.81 -5.66
N VAL A 106 -5.05 0.44 -5.12
CA VAL A 106 -5.30 -0.87 -4.56
C VAL A 106 -6.05 -1.68 -5.61
N VAL A 107 -5.49 -2.81 -6.03
CA VAL A 107 -6.12 -3.69 -7.01
C VAL A 107 -6.92 -4.75 -6.26
N LEU A 108 -8.22 -4.80 -6.57
CA LEU A 108 -9.14 -5.79 -6.02
C LEU A 108 -9.32 -6.93 -7.01
N GLU A 109 -8.95 -8.14 -6.62
CA GLU A 109 -9.32 -9.32 -7.38
C GLU A 109 -10.78 -9.67 -7.10
N LEU A 110 -11.63 -9.54 -8.11
CA LEU A 110 -13.07 -9.76 -7.98
C LEU A 110 -13.43 -11.23 -8.21
N ALA A 111 -14.37 -11.74 -7.43
CA ALA A 111 -14.94 -13.06 -7.64
C ALA A 111 -15.59 -13.18 -9.03
N PRO A 112 -15.60 -14.38 -9.65
CA PRO A 112 -16.33 -14.60 -10.89
C PRO A 112 -17.81 -14.21 -10.72
N LYS A 113 -18.32 -13.31 -11.58
CA LYS A 113 -19.67 -12.74 -11.48
C LYS A 113 -19.92 -12.02 -10.14
N ALA A 114 -18.90 -11.33 -9.61
CA ALA A 114 -19.03 -10.54 -8.39
C ALA A 114 -20.27 -9.62 -8.45
N PRO A 115 -21.03 -9.51 -7.35
CA PRO A 115 -22.14 -8.57 -7.26
C PRO A 115 -21.63 -7.13 -7.38
N SER A 116 -22.56 -6.18 -7.60
CA SER A 116 -22.24 -4.77 -7.39
C SER A 116 -21.71 -4.57 -5.98
N PHE A 117 -20.55 -3.95 -5.86
CA PHE A 117 -19.90 -3.71 -4.59
C PHE A 117 -19.68 -2.21 -4.38
N ARG A 118 -19.28 -1.87 -3.17
CA ARG A 118 -18.95 -0.53 -2.75
C ARG A 118 -17.61 -0.57 -2.05
N VAL A 119 -16.81 0.45 -2.30
CA VAL A 119 -15.52 0.63 -1.66
C VAL A 119 -15.57 1.91 -0.85
N SER A 120 -15.28 1.81 0.45
CA SER A 120 -15.12 2.94 1.34
C SER A 120 -13.71 2.98 1.91
N LEU A 121 -13.20 4.19 2.11
CA LEU A 121 -11.95 4.44 2.82
C LEU A 121 -12.31 4.95 4.21
N GLU A 122 -11.89 4.21 5.22
CA GLU A 122 -12.03 4.60 6.62
C GLU A 122 -10.68 5.09 7.17
N VAL A 123 -10.69 6.21 7.88
CA VAL A 123 -9.54 6.74 8.62
C VAL A 123 -9.95 6.90 10.07
N ALA A 124 -9.25 6.22 10.97
CA ALA A 124 -9.58 6.18 12.40
C ALA A 124 -11.05 5.82 12.70
N GLY A 125 -11.61 4.88 11.93
CA GLY A 125 -12.98 4.38 12.09
C GLY A 125 -14.07 5.29 11.50
N ALA A 126 -13.71 6.40 10.84
CA ALA A 126 -14.65 7.25 10.13
C ALA A 126 -14.49 7.08 8.62
N THR A 127 -15.59 6.87 7.89
CA THR A 127 -15.60 6.86 6.43
C THR A 127 -15.30 8.26 5.89
N VAL A 128 -14.18 8.42 5.19
CA VAL A 128 -13.75 9.71 4.59
C VAL A 128 -14.08 9.80 3.11
N ALA A 129 -14.20 8.66 2.43
CA ALA A 129 -14.55 8.59 1.02
C ALA A 129 -15.26 7.27 0.73
N GLU A 130 -16.15 7.28 -0.25
CA GLU A 130 -16.92 6.12 -0.64
C GLU A 130 -17.23 6.20 -2.13
N ALA A 131 -17.13 5.06 -2.82
CA ALA A 131 -17.44 4.95 -4.23
C ALA A 131 -18.17 3.62 -4.51
N PRO A 132 -19.28 3.63 -5.25
CA PRO A 132 -19.88 2.41 -5.77
C PRO A 132 -19.02 1.84 -6.91
N SER A 133 -18.98 0.51 -7.02
CA SER A 133 -18.55 -0.12 -8.26
C SER A 133 -19.59 0.21 -9.32
N THR A 134 -19.19 0.89 -10.38
CA THR A 134 -19.95 0.81 -11.63
C THR A 134 -19.92 -0.64 -12.09
N ALA A 135 -21.01 -1.13 -12.70
CA ALA A 135 -21.05 -2.49 -13.21
C ALA A 135 -19.82 -2.74 -14.09
N ALA A 136 -19.02 -3.74 -13.73
CA ALA A 136 -17.82 -4.06 -14.48
C ALA A 136 -18.22 -4.35 -15.93
N THR A 137 -17.82 -3.49 -16.86
CA THR A 137 -18.10 -3.70 -18.27
C THR A 137 -17.38 -4.97 -18.70
N THR A 138 -18.14 -5.99 -19.10
CA THR A 138 -17.56 -7.24 -19.60
C THR A 138 -16.56 -6.91 -20.71
N ALA A 139 -15.33 -7.41 -20.57
CA ALA A 139 -14.31 -7.19 -21.58
C ALA A 139 -14.80 -7.70 -22.93
N THR A 140 -14.70 -6.85 -23.96
CA THR A 140 -15.06 -7.24 -25.32
C THR A 140 -14.13 -8.34 -25.82
N THR A 141 -14.55 -9.10 -26.82
CA THR A 141 -13.74 -10.17 -27.42
C THR A 141 -12.36 -9.68 -27.88
N SER A 142 -12.26 -8.42 -28.33
CA SER A 142 -10.99 -7.81 -28.71
C SER A 142 -10.09 -7.50 -27.51
N GLN A 143 -10.66 -7.03 -26.40
CA GLN A 143 -9.93 -6.82 -25.14
C GLN A 143 -9.41 -8.13 -24.56
N LEU A 144 -10.22 -9.19 -24.58
CA LEU A 144 -9.81 -10.53 -24.14
C LEU A 144 -8.62 -11.06 -24.95
N ARG A 145 -8.64 -10.92 -26.28
CA ARG A 145 -7.52 -11.30 -27.15
C ARG A 145 -6.26 -10.50 -26.85
N ARG A 146 -6.39 -9.19 -26.56
CA ARG A 146 -5.26 -8.34 -26.17
C ARG A 146 -4.66 -8.78 -24.84
N ILE A 147 -5.48 -9.10 -23.85
CA ILE A 147 -5.02 -9.62 -22.55
C ILE A 147 -4.26 -10.94 -22.75
N ALA A 148 -4.81 -11.85 -23.57
CA ALA A 148 -4.15 -13.13 -23.88
C ALA A 148 -2.78 -12.93 -24.57
N ALA A 149 -2.72 -12.03 -25.57
CA ALA A 149 -1.47 -11.69 -26.25
C ALA A 149 -0.44 -11.06 -25.31
N GLN A 150 -0.87 -10.18 -24.39
CA GLN A 150 0.02 -9.57 -23.40
C GLN A 150 0.53 -10.59 -22.38
N ARG A 151 -0.31 -11.51 -21.92
CA ARG A 151 0.11 -12.63 -21.05
C ARG A 151 1.17 -13.50 -21.73
N LEU A 152 0.97 -13.85 -23.00
CA LEU A 152 1.94 -14.63 -23.77
C LEU A 152 3.28 -13.90 -23.91
N ARG A 153 3.23 -12.58 -24.16
CA ARG A 153 4.43 -11.73 -24.25
C ARG A 153 5.19 -11.65 -22.94
N LEU A 154 4.49 -11.51 -21.80
CA LEU A 154 5.11 -11.47 -20.48
C LEU A 154 5.77 -12.81 -20.13
N GLN A 155 5.08 -13.92 -20.41
CA GLN A 155 5.64 -15.26 -20.20
C GLN A 155 6.90 -15.52 -21.04
N GLY A 156 7.00 -14.94 -22.24
CA GLY A 156 8.20 -15.04 -23.08
C GLY A 156 9.32 -14.05 -22.73
N ALA A 157 9.07 -13.06 -21.87
CA ALA A 157 10.08 -12.12 -21.39
C ALA A 157 10.76 -12.57 -20.09
N ASP A 158 10.11 -13.46 -19.33
CA ASP A 158 10.63 -14.10 -18.12
C ASP A 158 11.40 -15.41 -18.40
N ALA A 159 11.56 -15.80 -19.67
CA ALA A 159 12.30 -16.98 -20.14
C ALA A 159 13.63 -16.58 -20.81
#